data_AF-A0A3C0YAQ4-F1
#
_entry.id   AF-A0A3C0YAQ4-F1
#
_cell.length_a   1.000
_cell.length_b   1.000
_cell.length_c   1.000
_cell.angle_alpha   90.00
_cell.angle_beta   90.00
_cell.angle_gamma   90.00
#
_symmetry.space_group_name_H-M   'P 1'
#
loop_
_entity.id
_entity.type
_entity.pdbx_description
1 polymer ?
#
loop_
_entity_poly.entity_id
_entity_poly.type
_entity_poly.pdbx_seq_one_letter_code
_entity_poly.pdbx_strand_id
1 'polypeptide(L)'
;IRRMLSAQVYDVMDATRLALQKAAPSDVQAVRQNLPLVCFSKEMALQSASLKRFLLQNLYRHRQVVQTTQAAQQVVRDLFEAYMTDPAQMPQTHIDRFDGIDTPHAAGAKPERVVADYIAGMTDRFAAKEHERLKGRAAFPV
;
A
#
# COMPACT_ATOMS: atom_id res chain seq x y z
N ILE A 1 -9.70 22.89 0.33
CA ILE A 1 -9.19 21.61 0.89
C ILE A 1 -9.23 21.59 2.42
N ARG A 2 -8.55 22.49 3.15
CA ARG A 2 -8.52 22.49 4.64
C ARG A 2 -9.91 22.38 5.30
N ARG A 3 -10.88 23.20 4.88
CA ARG A 3 -12.26 23.15 5.42
C ARG A 3 -12.94 21.79 5.21
N MET A 4 -12.72 21.16 4.06
CA MET A 4 -13.27 19.84 3.74
C MET A 4 -12.65 18.74 4.62
N LEU A 5 -11.32 18.79 4.83
CA LEU A 5 -10.65 17.86 5.75
C LEU A 5 -11.15 18.04 7.18
N SER A 6 -11.29 19.28 7.65
CA SER A 6 -11.84 19.55 8.99
C SER A 6 -13.25 18.99 9.14
N ALA A 7 -14.13 19.18 8.15
CA ALA A 7 -15.48 18.64 8.19
C ALA A 7 -15.50 17.10 8.25
N GLN A 8 -14.65 16.43 7.45
CA GLN A 8 -14.52 14.97 7.51
C GLN A 8 -13.99 14.49 8.86
N VAL A 9 -13.01 15.18 9.45
CA VAL A 9 -12.45 14.81 10.76
C VAL A 9 -13.49 14.93 11.87
N TYR A 10 -14.25 16.03 11.93
CA TYR A 10 -15.29 16.18 12.95
C TYR A 10 -16.42 15.16 12.73
N ASP A 11 -16.83 14.92 11.49
CA ASP A 11 -17.87 13.93 11.18
C ASP A 11 -17.48 12.51 11.61
N VAL A 12 -16.27 12.04 11.25
CA VAL A 12 -15.83 10.69 11.62
C VAL A 12 -15.73 10.55 13.14
N MET A 13 -15.30 11.59 13.86
CA MET A 13 -15.24 11.57 15.32
C MET A 13 -16.62 11.42 15.94
N ASP A 14 -17.60 12.20 15.49
CA ASP A 14 -18.94 12.20 16.06
C ASP A 14 -19.73 10.95 15.69
N ALA A 15 -19.67 10.52 14.42
CA ALA A 15 -20.32 9.30 13.95
C ALA A 15 -19.73 8.04 14.63
N THR A 16 -18.40 7.98 14.77
CA THR A 16 -17.73 6.89 15.50
C THR A 16 -18.11 6.88 16.98
N ARG A 17 -18.20 8.06 17.64
CA ARG A 17 -18.65 8.15 19.03
C ARG A 17 -20.06 7.58 19.20
N LEU A 18 -20.97 7.92 18.29
CA LEU A 18 -22.34 7.40 18.32
C LEU A 18 -22.37 5.87 18.08
N ALA A 19 -21.54 5.36 17.15
CA ALA A 19 -21.43 3.93 16.89
C ALA A 19 -20.92 3.18 18.14
N LEU A 20 -19.89 3.70 18.80
CA LEU A 20 -19.36 3.15 20.05
C LEU A 20 -20.39 3.16 21.18
N GLN A 21 -21.14 4.24 21.34
CA GLN A 21 -22.21 4.32 22.36
C GLN A 21 -23.31 3.29 22.11
N LYS A 22 -23.69 3.06 20.85
CA LYS A 22 -24.70 2.06 20.48
C LYS A 22 -24.20 0.63 20.66
N ALA A 23 -22.96 0.35 20.27
CA ALA A 23 -22.37 -0.97 20.38
C ALA A 23 -21.98 -1.33 21.82
N ALA A 24 -21.67 -0.31 22.63
CA ALA A 24 -21.30 -0.41 24.04
C ALA A 24 -20.34 -1.59 24.36
N PRO A 25 -19.21 -1.72 23.65
CA PRO A 25 -18.30 -2.83 23.87
C PRO A 25 -17.71 -2.77 25.28
N SER A 26 -17.76 -3.88 26.00
CA SER A 26 -17.24 -3.99 27.37
C SER A 26 -15.71 -4.00 27.45
N ASP A 27 -15.05 -4.46 26.37
CA ASP A 27 -13.61 -4.58 26.27
C ASP A 27 -13.12 -4.54 24.82
N VAL A 28 -11.81 -4.64 24.62
CA VAL A 28 -11.17 -4.63 23.30
C VAL A 28 -11.56 -5.85 22.46
N GLN A 29 -11.84 -7.00 23.08
CA GLN A 29 -12.25 -8.19 22.35
C GLN A 29 -13.65 -8.02 21.76
N ALA A 30 -14.57 -7.43 22.51
CA ALA A 30 -15.89 -7.04 22.03
C ALA A 30 -15.78 -6.07 20.84
N VAL A 31 -14.85 -5.11 20.86
CA VAL A 31 -14.59 -4.23 19.71
C VAL A 31 -14.17 -5.04 18.47
N ARG A 32 -13.26 -6.02 18.61
CA ARG A 32 -12.80 -6.85 17.49
C ARG A 32 -13.90 -7.73 16.89
N GLN A 33 -14.88 -8.13 17.71
CA GLN A 33 -16.02 -8.94 17.28
C GLN A 33 -17.15 -8.12 16.65
N ASN A 34 -17.13 -6.79 16.80
CA ASN A 34 -18.13 -5.91 16.21
C ASN A 34 -17.84 -5.62 14.72
N LEU A 35 -18.85 -5.13 14.02
CA LEU A 35 -18.65 -4.44 12.74
C LEU A 35 -17.73 -3.21 12.95
N PRO A 36 -17.02 -2.74 11.90
CA PRO A 36 -16.15 -1.56 12.02
C PRO A 36 -16.87 -0.37 12.65
N LEU A 37 -16.41 0.04 13.83
CA LEU A 37 -17.03 1.13 14.61
C LEU A 37 -16.56 2.51 14.16
N VAL A 38 -15.38 2.61 13.53
CA VAL A 38 -14.91 3.84 12.91
C VAL A 38 -15.65 4.07 11.61
N CYS A 39 -16.47 5.10 11.57
CA CYS A 39 -17.33 5.37 10.43
C CYS A 39 -17.57 6.86 10.23
N PHE A 40 -17.88 7.22 8.99
CA PHE A 40 -18.52 8.49 8.67
C PHE A 40 -20.03 8.39 8.93
N SER A 41 -20.67 9.54 9.11
CA SER A 41 -22.12 9.62 8.98
C SER A 41 -22.56 9.17 7.58
N LYS A 42 -23.85 8.79 7.45
CA LYS A 42 -24.41 8.38 6.15
C LYS A 42 -24.23 9.46 5.08
N GLU A 43 -24.43 10.72 5.46
CA GLU A 43 -24.29 11.85 4.54
C GLU A 43 -22.83 12.05 4.11
N MET A 44 -21.90 12.10 5.06
CA MET A 44 -20.48 12.27 4.75
C MET A 44 -19.92 11.09 3.95
N ALA A 45 -20.39 9.87 4.21
CA ALA A 45 -20.02 8.70 3.41
C ALA A 45 -20.44 8.85 1.94
N LEU A 46 -21.66 9.36 1.66
CA LEU A 46 -22.13 9.64 0.30
C LEU A 46 -21.29 10.73 -0.38
N GLN A 47 -20.99 11.82 0.34
CA GLN A 47 -20.17 12.91 -0.17
C GLN A 47 -18.73 12.45 -0.47
N SER A 48 -18.12 11.68 0.45
CA SER A 48 -16.79 11.10 0.28
C SER A 48 -16.73 10.13 -0.91
N ALA A 49 -17.76 9.29 -1.09
CA ALA A 49 -17.88 8.43 -2.25
C ALA A 49 -18.01 9.24 -3.57
N SER A 50 -18.77 10.32 -3.56
CA SER A 50 -18.88 11.22 -4.71
C SER A 50 -17.53 11.85 -5.08
N LEU A 51 -16.81 12.37 -4.08
CA LEU A 51 -15.47 12.94 -4.26
C LEU A 51 -14.48 11.90 -4.80
N LYS A 52 -14.46 10.68 -4.25
CA LYS A 52 -13.60 9.60 -4.74
C LYS A 52 -13.88 9.26 -6.20
N ARG A 53 -15.16 9.19 -6.61
CA ARG A 53 -15.55 8.96 -8.01
C ARG A 53 -15.07 10.09 -8.92
N PHE A 54 -15.25 11.34 -8.50
CA PHE A 54 -14.78 12.50 -9.22
C PHE A 54 -13.26 12.47 -9.42
N LEU A 55 -12.48 12.22 -8.35
CA LEU A 55 -11.02 12.14 -8.42
C LEU A 55 -10.55 10.95 -9.26
N LEU A 56 -11.23 9.81 -9.19
CA LEU A 56 -10.89 8.66 -10.03
C LEU A 56 -11.02 8.99 -11.52
N GLN A 57 -12.07 9.69 -11.90
CA GLN A 57 -12.33 10.06 -13.30
C GLN A 57 -11.38 11.16 -13.78
N ASN A 58 -11.18 12.20 -12.97
CA ASN A 58 -10.54 13.43 -13.43
C ASN A 58 -9.07 13.57 -13.06
N LEU A 59 -8.59 12.83 -12.05
CA LEU A 59 -7.19 12.88 -11.60
C LEU A 59 -6.47 11.55 -11.89
N TYR A 60 -6.94 10.44 -11.32
CA TYR A 60 -6.21 9.17 -11.39
C TYR A 60 -6.22 8.53 -12.79
N ARG A 61 -7.25 8.77 -13.59
CA ARG A 61 -7.33 8.32 -15.00
C ARG A 61 -6.75 9.31 -16.00
N HIS A 62 -6.15 10.41 -15.53
CA HIS A 62 -5.48 11.34 -16.42
C HIS A 62 -4.33 10.65 -17.16
N ARG A 63 -4.17 10.92 -18.46
CA ARG A 63 -3.21 10.23 -19.35
C ARG A 63 -1.80 10.16 -18.76
N GLN A 64 -1.32 11.27 -18.19
CA GLN A 64 0.01 11.34 -17.57
C GLN A 64 0.14 10.38 -16.38
N VAL A 65 -0.87 10.33 -15.49
CA VAL A 65 -0.87 9.44 -14.32
C VAL A 65 -0.90 7.98 -14.76
N VAL A 66 -1.72 7.65 -15.75
CA VAL A 66 -1.80 6.29 -16.30
C VAL A 66 -0.47 5.86 -16.92
N GLN A 67 0.16 6.72 -17.72
CA GLN A 67 1.47 6.42 -18.34
C GLN A 67 2.55 6.20 -17.29
N THR A 68 2.66 7.07 -16.28
CA THR A 68 3.62 6.89 -15.17
C THR A 68 3.33 5.61 -14.38
N THR A 69 2.05 5.28 -14.15
CA THR A 69 1.65 4.04 -13.46
C THR A 69 2.04 2.80 -14.25
N GLN A 70 1.88 2.82 -15.58
CA GLN A 70 2.29 1.71 -16.45
C GLN A 70 3.81 1.50 -16.42
N ALA A 71 4.60 2.59 -16.45
CA ALA A 71 6.05 2.52 -16.30
C ALA A 71 6.46 1.93 -14.94
N ALA A 72 5.86 2.41 -13.85
CA ALA A 72 6.12 1.89 -12.50
C ALA A 72 5.74 0.41 -12.36
N GLN A 73 4.63 -0.02 -12.95
CA GLN A 73 4.27 -1.45 -12.99
C GLN A 73 5.31 -2.28 -13.75
N GLN A 74 5.88 -1.76 -14.83
CA GLN A 74 6.94 -2.45 -15.55
C GLN A 74 8.22 -2.56 -14.72
N VAL A 75 8.59 -1.50 -14.00
CA VAL A 75 9.73 -1.52 -13.06
C VAL A 75 9.57 -2.63 -12.03
N VAL A 76 8.41 -2.69 -11.37
CA VAL A 76 8.15 -3.72 -10.34
C VAL A 76 8.22 -5.13 -10.93
N ARG A 77 7.64 -5.35 -12.12
CA ARG A 77 7.71 -6.66 -12.81
C ARG A 77 9.14 -7.04 -13.15
N ASP A 78 9.90 -6.13 -13.74
CA ASP A 78 11.27 -6.35 -14.17
C ASP A 78 12.21 -6.62 -12.99
N LEU A 79 12.04 -5.89 -11.87
CA LEU A 79 12.78 -6.12 -10.64
C LEU A 79 12.44 -7.48 -10.02
N PHE A 80 11.14 -7.81 -9.96
CA PHE A 80 10.70 -9.09 -9.42
C PHE A 80 11.28 -10.27 -10.22
N GLU A 81 11.19 -10.21 -11.55
CA GLU A 81 11.79 -11.22 -12.43
C GLU A 81 13.31 -11.31 -12.23
N ALA A 82 14.01 -10.17 -12.17
CA ALA A 82 15.45 -10.15 -12.02
C ALA A 82 15.91 -10.80 -10.70
N TYR A 83 15.27 -10.44 -9.58
CA TYR A 83 15.62 -11.00 -8.27
C TYR A 83 15.16 -12.44 -8.07
N MET A 84 14.09 -12.88 -8.74
CA MET A 84 13.71 -14.30 -8.77
C MET A 84 14.70 -15.13 -9.61
N THR A 85 15.24 -14.55 -10.69
CA THR A 85 16.22 -15.21 -11.58
C THR A 85 17.59 -15.32 -10.92
N ASP A 86 18.03 -14.24 -10.29
CA ASP A 86 19.32 -14.17 -9.60
C ASP A 86 19.15 -13.48 -8.23
N PRO A 87 18.79 -14.24 -7.18
CA PRO A 87 18.64 -13.71 -5.84
C PRO A 87 19.89 -13.04 -5.29
N ALA A 88 21.09 -13.37 -5.80
CA ALA A 88 22.35 -12.76 -5.39
C ALA A 88 22.44 -11.26 -5.74
N GLN A 89 21.52 -10.75 -6.59
CA GLN A 89 21.38 -9.33 -6.85
C GLN A 89 20.71 -8.55 -5.71
N MET A 90 20.13 -9.23 -4.71
CA MET A 90 19.58 -8.62 -3.51
C MET A 90 20.61 -8.56 -2.37
N PRO A 91 20.42 -7.69 -1.35
CA PRO A 91 21.24 -7.72 -0.15
C PRO A 91 21.16 -9.07 0.57
N GLN A 92 22.30 -9.52 1.11
CA GLN A 92 22.43 -10.82 1.79
C GLN A 92 21.36 -11.03 2.88
N THR A 93 21.02 -9.99 3.63
CA THR A 93 20.00 -10.02 4.69
C THR A 93 18.61 -10.44 4.22
N HIS A 94 18.31 -10.28 2.93
CA HIS A 94 17.08 -10.79 2.30
C HIS A 94 17.28 -12.21 1.76
N ILE A 95 18.44 -12.50 1.15
CA ILE A 95 18.79 -13.84 0.67
C ILE A 95 18.72 -14.87 1.81
N ASP A 96 19.23 -14.54 3.00
CA ASP A 96 19.23 -15.42 4.18
C ASP A 96 17.81 -15.84 4.63
N ARG A 97 16.77 -15.11 4.18
CA ARG A 97 15.36 -15.42 4.46
C ARG A 97 14.74 -16.43 3.49
N PHE A 98 15.37 -16.73 2.36
CA PHE A 98 14.91 -17.74 1.40
C PHE A 98 14.97 -19.14 2.02
N ASP A 99 16.06 -19.43 2.73
CA ASP A 99 16.31 -20.76 3.29
C ASP A 99 15.78 -20.93 4.73
N GLY A 100 15.14 -19.89 5.27
CA GLY A 100 14.60 -19.90 6.65
C GLY A 100 15.67 -20.07 7.73
N ILE A 101 16.94 -19.74 7.44
CA ILE A 101 18.06 -20.21 8.25
C ILE A 101 18.17 -19.57 9.64
N ASP A 102 17.58 -18.40 9.94
CA ASP A 102 17.80 -17.77 11.27
C ASP A 102 16.62 -16.98 11.86
N THR A 103 15.37 -17.45 11.72
CA THR A 103 14.27 -16.90 12.55
C THR A 103 13.31 -17.97 13.10
N PRO A 104 13.24 -18.17 14.44
CA PRO A 104 12.40 -19.20 15.07
C PRO A 104 10.88 -19.07 14.84
N HIS A 105 10.41 -18.04 14.14
CA HIS A 105 8.99 -17.76 13.91
C HIS A 105 8.60 -17.65 12.43
N ALA A 106 9.52 -17.88 11.50
CA ALA A 106 9.21 -17.96 10.08
C ALA A 106 9.52 -19.38 9.61
N ALA A 107 8.49 -20.20 9.38
CA ALA A 107 8.61 -21.20 8.34
C ALA A 107 9.11 -20.46 7.09
N GLY A 108 10.26 -20.88 6.52
CA GLY A 108 11.00 -20.13 5.49
C GLY A 108 10.06 -19.43 4.51
N ALA A 109 10.19 -18.10 4.40
CA ALA A 109 9.31 -17.34 3.53
C ALA A 109 9.58 -17.78 2.10
N LYS A 110 8.51 -18.08 1.34
CA LYS A 110 8.65 -18.45 -0.06
C LYS A 110 9.50 -17.38 -0.80
N PRO A 111 10.42 -17.76 -1.70
CA PRO A 111 11.25 -16.84 -2.47
C PRO A 111 10.49 -15.62 -3.02
N GLU A 112 9.28 -15.84 -3.54
CA GLU A 112 8.41 -14.80 -4.09
C GLU A 112 8.02 -13.75 -3.04
N ARG A 113 7.80 -14.17 -1.79
CA ARG A 113 7.46 -13.28 -0.68
C ARG A 113 8.66 -12.45 -0.27
N VAL A 114 9.85 -13.05 -0.21
CA VAL A 114 11.07 -12.33 0.16
C VAL A 114 11.40 -11.26 -0.89
N VAL A 115 11.30 -11.59 -2.18
CA VAL A 115 11.49 -10.63 -3.28
C VAL A 115 10.43 -9.53 -3.22
N ALA A 116 9.15 -9.89 -3.01
CA ALA A 116 8.07 -8.91 -2.91
C ALA A 116 8.27 -7.95 -1.73
N ASP A 117 8.67 -8.45 -0.57
CA ASP A 117 8.93 -7.63 0.62
C ASP A 117 10.14 -6.71 0.42
N TYR A 118 11.18 -7.19 -0.27
CA TYR A 118 12.35 -6.36 -0.61
C TYR A 118 11.95 -5.21 -1.55
N ILE A 119 11.20 -5.50 -2.63
CA ILE A 119 10.71 -4.48 -3.56
C ILE A 119 9.76 -3.50 -2.87
N ALA A 120 8.86 -3.98 -2.02
CA ALA A 120 7.93 -3.12 -1.28
C ALA A 120 8.63 -2.20 -0.28
N GLY A 121 9.84 -2.55 0.18
CA GLY A 121 10.68 -1.71 1.03
C GLY A 121 11.46 -0.62 0.28
N MET A 122 11.44 -0.62 -1.05
CA MET A 122 12.17 0.37 -1.85
C MET A 122 11.45 1.71 -1.90
N THR A 123 12.22 2.79 -1.92
CA THR A 123 11.70 4.10 -2.36
C THR A 123 11.63 4.14 -3.89
N ASP A 124 10.74 4.95 -4.46
CA ASP A 124 10.61 5.10 -5.91
C ASP A 124 11.96 5.41 -6.60
N ARG A 125 12.76 6.31 -6.01
CA ARG A 125 14.08 6.67 -6.52
C ARG A 125 15.05 5.48 -6.49
N PHE A 126 15.01 4.68 -5.44
CA PHE A 126 15.87 3.51 -5.33
C PHE A 126 15.45 2.41 -6.31
N ALA A 127 14.15 2.13 -6.42
CA ALA A 127 13.62 1.16 -7.38
C ALA A 127 13.95 1.54 -8.84
N ALA A 128 13.85 2.82 -9.19
CA ALA A 128 14.24 3.31 -10.51
C ALA A 128 15.74 3.07 -10.80
N LYS A 129 16.61 3.34 -9.83
CA LYS A 129 18.06 3.13 -9.95
C LYS A 129 18.42 1.64 -10.06
N GLU A 130 17.79 0.79 -9.25
CA GLU A 130 18.01 -0.66 -9.31
C GLU A 130 17.52 -1.24 -10.64
N HIS A 131 16.38 -0.75 -11.15
CA HIS A 131 15.88 -1.16 -12.45
C HIS A 131 16.83 -0.79 -13.58
N GLU A 132 17.36 0.43 -13.56
CA GLU A 132 18.37 0.88 -14.51
C GLU A 132 19.67 0.05 -14.41
N ARG A 133 20.13 -0.26 -13.18
CA ARG A 133 21.30 -1.13 -12.95
C ARG A 133 21.13 -2.52 -13.55
N LEU A 134 19.95 -3.12 -13.40
CA LEU A 134 19.69 -4.50 -13.79
C LEU A 134 19.24 -4.67 -15.25
N LYS A 135 18.52 -3.68 -15.80
CA LYS A 135 17.97 -3.74 -17.17
C LYS A 135 18.66 -2.78 -18.15
N GLY A 136 19.59 -1.94 -17.69
CA GLY A 136 20.43 -1.07 -18.52
C GLY A 136 19.69 0.10 -19.19
N ARG A 137 18.49 0.46 -18.70
CA ARG A 137 17.67 1.53 -19.25
C ARG A 137 16.89 2.27 -18.17
N ALA A 138 16.75 3.58 -18.32
CA ALA A 138 15.92 4.38 -17.42
C ALA A 138 14.42 4.09 -17.64
N ALA A 139 13.70 3.82 -16.56
CA ALA A 139 12.27 3.52 -16.61
C ALA A 139 11.36 4.75 -16.75
N PHE A 140 11.85 5.91 -16.32
CA PHE A 140 11.10 7.16 -16.33
C PHE A 140 11.85 8.18 -17.20
N PRO A 141 11.16 8.87 -18.13
CA PRO A 141 11.77 9.99 -18.84
C PRO A 141 12.10 11.11 -17.86
N VAL A 142 13.26 11.74 -18.05
CA VAL A 142 13.67 12.96 -17.33
C VAL A 142 12.80 14.15 -17.76
#